data_AF-A0A966Q6C7-F1
#
_entry.id   AF-A0A966Q6C7-F1
#
_cell.length_a   1.000
_cell.length_b   1.000
_cell.length_c   1.000
_cell.angle_alpha   90.00
_cell.angle_beta   90.00
_cell.angle_gamma   90.00
#
_symmetry.space_group_name_H-M   'P 1'
#
loop_
_entity.id
_entity.type
_entity.pdbx_description
1 polymer ?
#
loop_
_entity_poly.entity_id
_entity_poly.type
_entity_poly.pdbx_seq_one_letter_code
_entity_poly.pdbx_strand_id
1 'polypeptide(L)'
;MEAWKIGGSWMGTMAVGALSLVAVVLLFRYRSLITKFVGEVHAELVKCSWPWDPTETGVRRYRELIDSTTVVALTTLVLAAYTSGFDFLISRVVGWLVRF
;
A
#
# COMPACT_ATOMS: atom_id res chain seq x y z
N MET A 1 -14.49 -33.43 24.23
CA MET A 1 -15.25 -32.75 23.16
C MET A 1 -15.23 -31.21 23.31
N GLU A 2 -14.25 -30.63 24.01
CA GLU A 2 -14.20 -29.18 24.28
C GLU A 2 -13.26 -28.41 23.32
N ALA A 3 -12.38 -29.11 22.60
CA ALA A 3 -11.34 -28.50 21.74
C ALA A 3 -11.89 -27.68 20.55
N TRP A 4 -13.15 -27.90 20.17
CA TRP A 4 -13.77 -27.21 19.03
C TRP A 4 -14.59 -25.98 19.44
N LYS A 5 -14.83 -25.73 20.73
CA LYS A 5 -15.61 -24.58 21.23
C LYS A 5 -14.82 -23.27 21.10
N ILE A 6 -15.14 -22.50 20.06
CA ILE A 6 -14.65 -21.12 19.92
C ILE A 6 -15.39 -20.25 20.95
N GLY A 7 -14.66 -19.76 21.96
CA GLY A 7 -15.19 -18.88 23.01
C GLY A 7 -16.20 -19.53 23.98
N GLY A 8 -16.17 -20.87 24.15
CA GLY A 8 -17.02 -21.58 25.11
C GLY A 8 -18.49 -21.81 24.66
N SER A 9 -18.88 -21.30 23.49
CA SER A 9 -20.25 -21.46 22.96
C SER A 9 -20.30 -22.44 21.77
N TRP A 10 -21.19 -23.44 21.85
CA TRP A 10 -21.48 -24.35 20.72
C TRP A 10 -22.22 -23.65 19.57
N MET A 11 -22.93 -22.57 19.87
CA MET A 11 -23.60 -21.77 18.83
C MET A 11 -22.59 -21.00 17.99
N GLY A 12 -21.50 -20.50 18.59
CA GLY A 12 -20.44 -19.79 17.87
C GLY A 12 -19.72 -20.70 16.86
N THR A 13 -19.47 -21.95 17.22
CA THR A 13 -18.80 -22.91 16.33
C THR A 13 -19.67 -23.32 15.15
N MET A 14 -20.96 -23.52 15.38
CA MET A 14 -21.93 -23.78 14.31
C MET A 14 -22.07 -22.59 13.35
N ALA A 15 -22.12 -21.36 13.88
CA ALA A 15 -22.19 -20.16 13.07
C ALA A 15 -20.93 -19.98 12.21
N VAL A 16 -19.74 -20.17 12.78
CA VAL A 16 -18.46 -20.08 12.04
C VAL A 16 -18.34 -21.20 10.99
N GLY A 17 -18.77 -22.43 11.32
CA GLY A 17 -18.81 -23.54 10.37
C GLY A 17 -19.78 -23.32 9.21
N ALA A 18 -20.96 -22.73 9.49
CA ALA A 18 -21.91 -22.37 8.44
C ALA A 18 -21.35 -21.23 7.55
N LEU A 19 -20.74 -20.20 8.14
CA LEU A 19 -20.10 -19.12 7.39
C LEU A 19 -18.94 -19.61 6.53
N SER A 20 -18.11 -20.54 7.03
CA SER A 20 -17.00 -21.10 6.26
C SER A 20 -17.51 -21.96 5.11
N LEU A 21 -18.57 -22.75 5.30
CA LEU A 21 -19.22 -23.49 4.21
C LEU A 21 -19.82 -22.57 3.15
N VAL A 22 -20.51 -21.51 3.56
CA VAL A 22 -21.04 -20.49 2.62
C VAL A 22 -19.90 -19.84 1.84
N ALA A 23 -18.81 -19.45 2.51
CA ALA A 23 -17.64 -18.88 1.86
C ALA A 23 -17.03 -19.86 0.83
N VAL A 24 -16.90 -21.14 1.18
CA VAL A 24 -16.41 -22.18 0.26
C VAL A 24 -17.35 -22.33 -0.95
N VAL A 25 -18.67 -22.38 -0.73
CA VAL A 25 -19.66 -22.46 -1.82
C VAL A 25 -19.58 -21.24 -2.74
N LEU A 26 -19.43 -20.03 -2.19
CA LEU A 26 -19.25 -18.81 -2.98
C LEU A 26 -17.93 -18.83 -3.77
N LEU A 27 -16.83 -19.27 -3.16
CA LEU A 27 -15.55 -19.43 -3.86
C LEU A 27 -15.66 -20.43 -5.02
N PHE A 28 -16.34 -21.57 -4.82
CA PHE A 28 -16.59 -22.53 -5.90
C PHE A 28 -17.48 -21.96 -6.99
N ARG A 29 -18.50 -21.16 -6.63
CA ARG A 29 -19.42 -20.52 -7.59
C ARG A 29 -18.71 -19.46 -8.44
N TYR A 30 -17.83 -18.68 -7.84
CA TYR A 30 -17.11 -17.59 -8.50
C TYR A 30 -15.72 -17.98 -9.02
N ARG A 31 -15.34 -19.26 -8.93
CA ARG A 31 -14.01 -19.76 -9.34
C ARG A 31 -13.58 -19.26 -10.73
N SER A 32 -14.51 -19.23 -11.69
CA SER A 32 -14.21 -18.85 -13.07
C SER A 32 -13.95 -17.36 -13.23
N LEU A 33 -14.62 -16.50 -12.46
CA LEU A 33 -14.36 -15.07 -12.44
C LEU A 33 -13.01 -14.79 -11.78
N ILE A 34 -12.70 -15.48 -10.68
CA ILE A 34 -11.42 -15.35 -9.97
C ILE A 34 -10.27 -15.77 -10.89
N THR A 35 -10.36 -16.91 -11.57
CA THR A 35 -9.30 -17.36 -12.49
C THR A 35 -9.11 -16.43 -13.67
N LYS A 36 -10.19 -15.85 -14.21
CA LYS A 36 -10.12 -14.86 -15.29
C LYS A 36 -9.42 -13.59 -14.82
N PHE A 37 -9.84 -13.04 -13.68
CA PHE A 37 -9.24 -11.85 -13.09
C PHE A 37 -7.75 -12.06 -12.78
N VAL A 38 -7.37 -13.19 -12.18
CA VAL A 38 -5.97 -13.51 -11.90
C VAL A 38 -5.17 -13.64 -13.20
N GLY A 39 -5.75 -14.24 -14.24
CA GLY A 39 -5.13 -14.32 -15.56
C GLY A 39 -4.90 -12.95 -16.21
N GLU A 40 -5.88 -12.06 -16.13
CA GLU A 40 -5.78 -10.67 -16.62
C GLU A 40 -4.75 -9.86 -15.83
N VAL A 41 -4.79 -9.91 -14.50
CA VAL A 41 -3.80 -9.23 -13.64
C VAL A 41 -2.40 -9.73 -13.92
N HIS A 42 -2.21 -11.05 -14.07
CA HIS A 42 -0.92 -11.61 -14.45
C HIS A 42 -0.45 -11.09 -15.82
N ALA A 43 -1.35 -11.07 -16.82
CA ALA A 43 -1.02 -10.56 -18.14
C ALA A 43 -0.62 -9.08 -18.13
N GLU A 44 -1.26 -8.25 -17.29
CA GLU A 44 -0.87 -6.84 -17.13
C GLU A 44 0.42 -6.68 -16.31
N LEU A 45 0.62 -7.47 -15.26
CA LEU A 45 1.85 -7.44 -14.45
C LEU A 45 3.09 -7.79 -15.27
N VAL A 46 2.97 -8.67 -16.27
CA VAL A 46 4.08 -9.01 -17.19
C VAL A 46 4.47 -7.83 -18.08
N LYS A 47 3.53 -6.90 -18.35
CA LYS A 47 3.83 -5.69 -19.14
C LYS A 47 4.49 -4.59 -18.30
N CYS A 48 4.36 -4.65 -16.97
CA CYS A 48 5.00 -3.69 -16.09
C CYS A 48 6.53 -3.88 -16.11
N SER A 49 7.26 -2.78 -16.30
CA SER A 49 8.69 -2.74 -16.02
C SER A 49 8.91 -2.75 -14.52
N TRP A 50 9.56 -3.79 -14.01
CA TRP A 50 9.98 -3.79 -12.61
C TRP A 50 11.14 -2.79 -12.43
N PRO A 51 11.16 -1.96 -11.36
CA PRO A 51 12.19 -0.97 -11.07
C PRO A 51 13.60 -1.53 -10.78
N TRP A 52 13.82 -2.81 -11.05
CA TRP A 52 15.14 -3.43 -10.99
C TRP A 52 15.38 -4.34 -12.19
N ASP A 53 16.59 -4.26 -12.74
CA ASP A 53 17.03 -5.15 -13.82
C ASP A 53 17.69 -6.41 -13.22
N PRO A 54 17.15 -7.63 -13.42
CA PRO A 54 17.77 -8.86 -12.92
C PRO A 54 19.08 -9.22 -13.65
N THR A 55 19.36 -8.60 -14.80
CA THR A 55 20.58 -8.86 -15.59
C THR A 55 21.77 -8.06 -15.09
N GLU A 56 21.53 -6.92 -14.44
CA GLU A 56 22.57 -6.07 -13.86
C GLU A 56 22.82 -6.42 -12.38
N THR A 57 24.08 -6.34 -11.96
CA THR A 57 24.48 -6.55 -10.56
C THR A 57 24.89 -5.25 -9.88
N GLY A 58 24.78 -5.22 -8.55
CA GLY A 58 25.18 -4.07 -7.73
C GLY A 58 24.20 -2.90 -7.78
N VAL A 59 24.72 -1.68 -7.67
CA VAL A 59 23.93 -0.43 -7.57
C VAL A 59 23.20 -0.12 -8.88
N ARG A 60 23.77 -0.55 -10.01
CA ARG A 60 23.23 -0.34 -11.36
C ARG A 60 21.83 -0.98 -11.54
N ARG A 61 21.61 -2.13 -10.89
CA ARG A 61 20.32 -2.82 -10.81
C ARG A 61 19.16 -1.93 -10.38
N TYR A 62 19.38 -0.97 -9.48
CA TYR A 62 18.34 -0.13 -8.90
C TYR A 62 18.32 1.27 -9.47
N ARG A 63 18.92 1.51 -10.65
CA ARG A 63 19.09 2.86 -11.21
C ARG A 63 17.75 3.58 -11.39
N GLU A 64 16.74 2.92 -11.93
CA GLU A 64 15.40 3.52 -12.12
C GLU A 64 14.73 3.86 -10.78
N LEU A 65 14.92 2.99 -9.78
CA LEU A 65 14.41 3.23 -8.43
C LEU A 65 15.12 4.42 -7.76
N ILE A 66 16.43 4.53 -7.91
CA ILE A 66 17.22 5.64 -7.37
C ILE A 66 16.84 6.94 -8.07
N ASP A 67 16.71 6.94 -9.40
CA ASP A 67 16.35 8.15 -10.16
C ASP A 67 14.95 8.67 -9.78
N SER A 68 13.96 7.79 -9.72
CA SER A 68 12.60 8.16 -9.31
C SER A 68 12.54 8.65 -7.86
N THR A 69 13.22 7.98 -6.93
CA THR A 69 13.21 8.39 -5.50
C THR A 69 14.00 9.68 -5.26
N THR A 70 15.11 9.92 -5.98
CA THR A 70 15.88 11.16 -5.85
C THR A 70 15.09 12.36 -6.32
N VAL A 71 14.33 12.25 -7.41
CA VAL A 71 13.43 13.32 -7.89
C VAL A 71 12.36 13.63 -6.85
N VAL A 72 11.71 12.61 -6.27
CA VAL A 72 10.69 12.81 -5.22
C VAL A 72 11.32 13.44 -3.97
N ALA A 73 12.51 12.99 -3.56
CA ALA A 73 13.20 13.55 -2.41
C ALA A 73 13.59 15.02 -2.62
N LEU A 74 14.11 15.38 -3.80
CA LEU A 74 14.48 16.77 -4.11
C LEU A 74 13.26 17.69 -4.19
N THR A 75 12.18 17.25 -4.84
CA THR A 75 10.97 18.06 -4.97
C THR A 75 10.30 18.30 -3.62
N THR A 76 10.21 17.27 -2.79
CA THR A 76 9.67 17.39 -1.42
C THR A 76 10.55 18.27 -0.53
N LEU A 77 11.88 18.18 -0.67
CA LEU A 77 12.81 19.03 0.06
C LEU A 77 12.66 20.52 -0.33
N VAL A 78 12.54 20.81 -1.63
CA VAL A 78 12.32 22.19 -2.11
C VAL A 78 10.98 22.74 -1.61
N LEU A 79 9.92 21.93 -1.65
CA LEU A 79 8.61 22.32 -1.13
C LEU A 79 8.64 22.58 0.39
N ALA A 80 9.34 21.73 1.15
CA ALA A 80 9.52 21.90 2.58
C ALA A 80 10.29 23.18 2.91
N ALA A 81 11.35 23.49 2.15
CA ALA A 81 12.11 24.72 2.31
C ALA A 81 11.26 25.96 2.00
N TYR A 82 10.47 25.93 0.92
CA TYR A 82 9.56 27.01 0.56
C TYR A 82 8.55 27.27 1.69
N THR A 83 7.78 26.25 2.07
CA THR A 83 6.73 26.37 3.10
C THR A 83 7.30 26.86 4.44
N SER A 84 8.38 26.23 4.92
CA SER A 84 9.04 26.65 6.17
C SER A 84 9.61 28.07 6.11
N GLY A 85 10.14 28.47 4.95
CA GLY A 85 10.67 29.82 4.75
C GLY A 85 9.59 30.89 4.81
N PHE A 86 8.43 30.65 4.20
CA PHE A 86 7.29 31.56 4.27
C PHE A 86 6.68 31.61 5.68
N ASP A 87 6.57 30.47 6.36
CA ASP A 87 6.10 30.43 7.75
C ASP A 87 7.03 31.23 8.68
N PHE A 88 8.35 31.09 8.49
CA PHE A 88 9.34 31.88 9.23
C PHE A 88 9.21 33.39 8.92
N LEU A 89 9.05 33.75 7.65
CA LEU A 89 8.92 35.16 7.25
C LEU A 89 7.64 35.78 7.82
N ILE A 90 6.50 35.11 7.67
CA ILE A 90 5.21 35.60 8.16
C ILE A 90 5.23 35.72 9.68
N SER A 91 5.72 34.69 10.39
CA SER A 91 5.81 34.75 11.86
C SER A 91 6.68 35.91 12.35
N ARG A 92 7.76 36.22 11.63
CA ARG A 92 8.61 37.37 11.95
C ARG A 92 7.93 38.71 11.66
N VAL A 93 7.26 38.84 10.50
CA VAL A 93 6.56 40.07 10.10
C VAL A 93 5.37 40.34 11.02
N VAL A 94 4.53 39.34 11.27
CA VAL A 94 3.39 39.45 12.18
C VAL A 94 3.87 39.73 13.61
N GLY A 95 4.90 39.02 14.07
CA GLY A 95 5.48 39.25 15.39
C GLY A 95 6.06 40.66 15.55
N TRP A 96 6.59 41.25 14.47
CA TRP A 96 7.01 42.66 14.47
C TRP A 96 5.83 43.62 14.47
N LEU A 97 4.82 43.37 13.63
CA LEU A 97 3.62 44.22 13.50
C LEU A 97 2.76 44.24 14.76
N VAL A 98 2.59 43.09 15.45
CA VAL A 98 1.77 42.97 16.67
C VAL A 98 2.47 43.58 17.90
N ARG A 99 3.80 43.67 17.89
CA ARG A 99 4.57 44.33 18.96
C ARG A 99 4.73 45.83 18.77
N PHE A 100 4.32 46.37 17.63
CA PHE A 100 4.21 47.81 17.36
C PHE A 100 2.82 48.31 17.76
#